data_AF-U7MS18-F1
#
_entry.id   AF-U7MS18-F1
#
_cell.length_a   1.000
_cell.length_b   1.000
_cell.length_c   1.000
_cell.angle_alpha   90.00
_cell.angle_beta   90.00
_cell.angle_gamma   90.00
#
_symmetry.space_group_name_H-M   'P 1'
#
loop_
_entity.id
_entity.type
_entity.pdbx_description
1 polymer ?
#
loop_
_entity_poly.entity_id
_entity_poly.type
_entity_poly.pdbx_seq_one_letter_code
_entity_poly.pdbx_strand_id
1 'polypeptide(L)' 'MATLSIREIEQRVTQIAEQDEFGDDLFFDLLLAYGRAQSNVTRLRNGSYNAAEDPSRDYAQKNIVYFRPLVDADLPA' A
#
# COMPACT_ATOMS: atom_id res chain seq x y z
N MET A 1 3.86 16.62 11.02
CA MET A 1 4.17 15.42 10.21
C MET A 1 5.67 15.40 10.05
N ALA A 2 6.35 14.33 10.48
CA ALA A 2 7.78 14.23 10.28
C ALA A 2 8.04 14.07 8.78
N THR A 3 8.81 14.97 8.19
CA THR A 3 9.25 14.87 6.80
C THR A 3 10.34 13.82 6.75
N LEU A 4 10.02 12.63 6.24
CA LEU A 4 11.03 11.63 5.93
C LEU A 4 11.94 12.19 4.83
N SER A 5 13.24 12.02 4.99
CA SER A 5 14.18 12.24 3.90
C SER A 5 14.02 11.17 2.83
N ILE A 6 14.34 11.51 1.59
CA ILE A 6 14.32 10.56 0.47
C ILE A 6 15.18 9.33 0.78
N ARG A 7 16.34 9.54 1.42
CA ARG A 7 17.26 8.47 1.81
C ARG A 7 16.63 7.49 2.82
N GLU A 8 15.82 7.98 3.76
CA GLU A 8 15.09 7.11 4.69
C GLU A 8 14.00 6.31 3.99
N ILE A 9 13.34 6.89 2.99
CA ILE A 9 12.34 6.18 2.18
C ILE A 9 13.02 5.07 1.38
N GLU A 10 14.12 5.38 0.70
CA GLU A 10 14.91 4.39 -0.06
C GLU A 10 15.33 3.22 0.83
N GLN A 11 15.90 3.50 2.01
CA GLN A 11 16.34 2.46 2.93
C GLN A 11 15.18 1.54 3.36
N ARG A 12 14.00 2.11 3.66
CA ARG A 12 12.82 1.32 4.05
C ARG A 12 12.28 0.48 2.90
N VAL A 13 12.27 1.02 1.68
CA VAL A 13 11.83 0.29 0.50
C VAL A 13 12.80 -0.84 0.17
N THR A 14 14.12 -0.63 0.31
CA THR A 14 15.11 -1.70 0.12
C THR A 14 14.88 -2.86 1.08
N GLN A 15 14.58 -2.59 2.35
CA GLN A 15 14.28 -3.65 3.32
C GLN A 15 13.04 -4.47 2.95
N ILE A 16 12.04 -3.86 2.31
CA ILE A 16 10.89 -4.59 1.78
C ILE A 16 11.33 -5.42 0.57
N ALA A 17 12.09 -4.84 -0.35
CA ALA A 17 12.55 -5.49 -1.57
C ALA A 17 13.49 -6.69 -1.36
N GLU A 18 14.09 -6.82 -0.18
CA GLU A 18 14.91 -7.98 0.22
C GLU A 18 14.08 -9.23 0.56
N GLN A 19 12.75 -9.15 0.57
CA GLN A 19 11.87 -10.31 0.76
C GLN A 19 11.73 -11.12 -0.54
N ASP A 20 11.88 -12.45 -0.46
CA ASP A 20 11.79 -13.35 -1.61
C ASP A 20 10.37 -13.47 -2.19
N GLU A 21 9.34 -13.30 -1.37
CA GLU A 21 7.94 -13.39 -1.76
C GLU A 21 7.15 -12.19 -1.23
N PHE A 22 6.33 -11.61 -2.12
CA PHE A 22 5.45 -10.50 -1.78
C PHE A 22 4.00 -10.98 -1.76
N GLY A 23 3.33 -10.85 -0.62
CA GLY A 23 1.91 -11.13 -0.48
C GLY A 23 1.03 -9.91 -0.77
N ASP A 24 -0.27 -10.07 -0.49
CA ASP A 24 -1.28 -9.01 -0.59
C ASP A 24 -0.98 -7.77 0.29
N ASP A 25 -0.04 -7.93 1.22
CA ASP A 25 0.35 -6.92 2.20
C ASP A 25 1.42 -5.95 1.71
N LEU A 26 2.09 -6.26 0.60
CA LEU A 26 3.17 -5.42 0.03
C LEU A 26 2.75 -3.96 -0.11
N PHE A 27 1.51 -3.73 -0.57
CA PHE A 27 0.99 -2.38 -0.73
C PHE A 27 0.98 -1.58 0.58
N PHE A 28 0.59 -2.21 1.69
CA PHE A 28 0.56 -1.55 2.99
C PHE A 28 1.97 -1.27 3.53
N ASP A 29 2.90 -2.19 3.31
CA ASP A 29 4.30 -2.02 3.69
C ASP A 29 4.96 -0.86 2.95
N LEU A 30 4.65 -0.72 1.65
CA LEU A 30 5.07 0.44 0.87
C LEU A 30 4.50 1.73 1.46
N LEU A 31 3.20 1.81 1.75
CA LEU A 31 2.62 3.02 2.37
C LEU A 31 3.32 3.41 3.68
N LEU A 32 3.69 2.44 4.51
CA LEU A 32 4.46 2.66 5.74
C LEU A 32 5.88 3.16 5.45
N ALA A 33 6.55 2.58 4.45
CA ALA A 33 7.89 3.02 4.02
C ALA A 33 7.90 4.48 3.54
N TYR A 34 6.85 4.89 2.80
CA TYR A 34 6.63 6.27 2.36
C TYR A 34 6.19 7.23 3.48
N GLY A 35 6.03 6.76 4.72
CA GLY A 35 5.73 7.58 5.88
C GLY A 35 4.26 7.85 6.13
N ARG A 36 3.36 7.04 5.57
CA ARG A 36 1.96 7.08 5.99
C ARG A 36 1.82 6.57 7.42
N ALA A 37 0.97 7.23 8.19
CA ALA A 37 0.71 6.84 9.57
C ALA A 37 0.13 5.42 9.62
N GLN A 38 0.68 4.58 10.51
CA GLN A 38 0.22 3.20 10.71
C GLN A 38 -1.29 3.13 10.95
N SER A 39 -1.85 4.09 11.70
CA SER A 39 -3.30 4.18 11.94
C SER A 39 -4.11 4.34 10.66
N ASN A 40 -3.61 5.08 9.66
CA ASN A 40 -4.29 5.24 8.36
C ASN A 40 -4.18 3.96 7.54
N VAL A 41 -3.00 3.33 7.54
CA VAL A 41 -2.76 2.07 6.83
C VAL A 41 -3.67 0.96 7.38
N THR A 42 -3.75 0.81 8.70
CA THR A 42 -4.66 -0.15 9.36
C THR A 42 -6.13 0.14 9.07
N ARG A 43 -6.55 1.41 9.05
CA ARG A 43 -7.93 1.78 8.70
C ARG A 43 -8.27 1.53 7.23
N LEU A 44 -7.29 1.67 6.34
CA LEU A 44 -7.44 1.31 4.92
C LEU A 44 -7.59 -0.21 4.79
N ARG A 45 -6.75 -0.99 5.48
CA ARG A 45 -6.83 -2.46 5.50
C ARG A 45 -8.16 -2.96 6.07
N ASN A 46 -8.62 -2.39 7.18
CA ASN A 46 -9.88 -2.79 7.83
C ASN A 46 -11.14 -2.25 7.11
N GLY A 47 -10.99 -1.56 5.99
CA GLY A 47 -12.11 -1.04 5.19
C GLY A 47 -12.75 0.24 5.71
N SER A 48 -12.46 0.70 6.93
CA SER A 48 -13.08 1.91 7.51
C SER A 48 -12.71 3.21 6.78
N TYR A 49 -11.60 3.22 6.05
CA TYR A 49 -11.13 4.35 5.23
C TYR A 49 -11.10 4.02 3.73
N ASN A 50 -11.58 2.85 3.35
CA ASN A 50 -11.57 2.40 1.97
C ASN A 50 -12.76 3.00 1.22
N ALA A 51 -12.49 3.86 0.25
CA ALA A 51 -13.49 4.51 -0.60
C ALA A 51 -13.62 3.82 -1.98
N ALA A 52 -13.11 2.60 -2.12
CA ALA A 52 -13.18 1.87 -3.38
C ALA A 52 -14.61 1.41 -3.67
N GLU A 53 -14.93 1.27 -4.96
CA GLU A 53 -16.23 0.73 -5.40
C GLU A 53 -16.37 -0.76 -5.07
N ASP A 54 -15.26 -1.51 -5.09
CA ASP A 54 -15.20 -2.90 -4.63
C ASP A 54 -14.22 -3.03 -3.44
N PRO A 55 -14.69 -2.87 -2.19
CA PRO A 55 -13.84 -2.92 -1.00
C PRO A 55 -13.24 -4.30 -0.71
N SER A 56 -13.69 -5.34 -1.41
CA SER A 56 -13.20 -6.71 -1.24
C SER A 56 -11.93 -6.99 -2.05
N ARG A 57 -11.65 -6.16 -3.06
CA ARG A 57 -10.50 -6.30 -3.97
C ARG A 57 -9.68 -5.02 -4.07
N ASP A 58 -10.31 -3.87 -4.05
CA ASP A 58 -9.66 -2.58 -4.28
C ASP A 58 -9.45 -1.83 -2.96
N TYR A 59 -8.35 -1.08 -2.89
CA TYR A 59 -8.06 -0.13 -1.81
C TYR A 59 -7.97 1.28 -2.37
N ALA A 60 -8.92 2.15 -2.00
CA ALA A 60 -8.91 3.54 -2.43
C ALA A 60 -8.94 4.48 -1.23
N GLN A 61 -8.07 5.48 -1.25
CA GLN A 61 -8.12 6.62 -0.35
C GLN A 61 -8.17 7.90 -1.17
N LYS A 62 -9.26 8.66 -1.01
CA LYS A 62 -9.54 9.88 -1.79
C LYS A 62 -8.33 10.84 -1.79
N ASN A 63 -7.90 11.23 -2.99
CA ASN A 63 -6.74 12.12 -3.25
C ASN A 63 -5.39 11.61 -2.72
N ILE A 64 -5.28 10.34 -2.34
CA ILE A 64 -4.06 9.78 -1.75
C ILE A 64 -3.54 8.61 -2.58
N VAL A 65 -4.37 7.57 -2.79
CA VAL A 65 -3.94 6.36 -3.49
C VAL A 65 -5.15 5.57 -3.97
N TYR A 66 -4.98 4.88 -5.10
CA TYR A 66 -5.87 3.83 -5.56
C TYR A 66 -5.01 2.62 -5.90
N PHE A 67 -5.36 1.47 -5.35
CA PHE A 67 -4.65 0.22 -5.58
C PHE A 67 -5.66 -0.88 -5.86
N ARG A 68 -5.46 -1.58 -6.97
CA ARG A 68 -6.20 -2.77 -7.36
C ARG A 68 -5.16 -3.88 -7.62
N PRO A 69 -5.10 -4.93 -6.79
CA PRO A 69 -4.28 -6.09 -7.08
C PRO A 69 -4.84 -6.76 -8.34
N LEU A 70 -3.97 -6.90 -9.35
CA LEU A 70 -4.29 -7.66 -10.54
C LEU A 70 -4.09 -9.14 -10.21
N VAL A 71 -5.15 -9.92 -10.30
CA VAL A 71 -5.04 -11.38 -10.34
C VAL A 71 -4.76 -11.78 -11.79
N ASP A 72 -4.08 -12.91 -12.02
CA ASP A 72 -3.71 -13.37 -13.38
C ASP A 72 -4.88 -13.43 -14.37
N ALA A 73 -6.11 -13.54 -13.87
CA ALA A 73 -7.34 -13.50 -14.67
C ALA A 73 -7.68 -12.12 -15.27
N ASP A 74 -7.05 -11.04 -14.78
CA ASP A 74 -7.27 -9.66 -15.22
C ASP A 74 -6.18 -9.14 -16.19
N LEU A 75 -5.18 -9.97 -16.53
CA LEU A 75 -4.17 -9.61 -17.53
C LEU A 75 -4.75 -9.69 -18.95
N PRO A 76 -4.61 -8.65 -19.78
CA PRO A 76 -4.94 -8.77 -21.20
C PRO A 76 -4.02 -9.83 -21.84
N ALA A 77 -4.64 -10.76 -22.58
CA ALA A 77 -3.99 -11.85 -23.30
C ALA A 77 -2.94 -11.38 -24.32
#